data_AF-A0A7S1TAK3-F1
#
_entry.id   AF-A0A7S1TAK3-F1
#
_cell.length_a   1.000
_cell.length_b   1.000
_cell.length_c   1.000
_cell.angle_alpha   90.00
_cell.angle_beta   90.00
_cell.angle_gamma   90.00
#
_symmetry.space_group_name_H-M   'P 1'
#
loop_
_entity.id
_entity.type
_entity.pdbx_description
1 polymer ?
#
loop_
_entity_poly.entity_id
_entity_poly.type
_entity_poly.pdbx_seq_one_letter_code
_entity_poly.pdbx_strand_id
1 'polypeptide(L)'
;GLRHMGLSGWNPSECIALENELAAWQRQGMFTDKEPALRLKATLDRCLRLTAEYANLLLEVYPARVDALGGALGVEGYLMSVYTESEIRAGVVFQLSKLATLLARAARVAGGAGAWDVVVSGHADGELVAVDSFDPAILESLEKDTILLVKSATGDEEVSGAGRLKGVILEREIPHLSHLGVRARQEGVVFVTSEQQETLSGLRRLVGRKVSLIAGAEGAQVELFQEGGAKSKTPSKAAAAEREVARGVKMKKEVVPSSKDEVVTFSFSEDAASEMDRLHEQEEAAVAEFAASNNGAGGNGAATGG
;
A
#
# COMPACT_ATOMS: atom_id res chain seq x y z
N GLY A 1 8.28 12.90 9.68
CA GLY A 1 7.02 12.12 9.59
C GLY A 1 6.28 12.10 10.91
N LEU A 2 6.57 11.11 11.77
CA LEU A 2 5.85 10.88 13.04
C LEU A 2 5.72 12.11 13.94
N ARG A 3 6.80 12.87 14.15
CA ARG A 3 6.77 14.09 14.95
C ARG A 3 5.77 15.13 14.41
N HIS A 4 5.64 15.27 13.09
CA HIS A 4 4.68 16.19 12.47
C HIS A 4 3.23 15.72 12.68
N MET A 5 2.98 14.40 12.58
CA MET A 5 1.67 13.83 12.91
C MET A 5 1.32 14.01 14.40
N GLY A 6 2.29 13.85 15.30
CA GLY A 6 2.06 14.11 16.72
C GLY A 6 1.74 15.58 16.99
N LEU A 7 2.39 16.52 16.28
CA LEU A 7 2.13 17.96 16.39
C LEU A 7 0.77 18.39 15.83
N SER A 8 0.17 17.63 14.89
CA SER A 8 -1.20 17.88 14.43
C SER A 8 -2.27 17.45 15.45
N GLY A 9 -1.85 16.85 16.57
CA GLY A 9 -2.73 16.33 17.62
C GLY A 9 -3.20 14.89 17.38
N TRP A 10 -2.76 14.25 16.29
CA TRP A 10 -3.10 12.86 16.03
C TRP A 10 -2.25 11.90 16.88
N ASN A 11 -2.91 11.24 17.84
CA ASN A 11 -2.32 10.24 18.73
C ASN A 11 -0.87 10.56 19.17
N PRO A 12 -0.65 11.69 19.87
CA PRO A 12 0.69 12.22 20.11
C PRO A 12 1.56 11.27 20.95
N SER A 13 0.98 10.52 21.88
CA SER A 13 1.69 9.52 22.67
C SER A 13 2.23 8.37 21.82
N GLU A 14 1.45 7.87 20.86
CA GLU A 14 1.89 6.80 19.96
C GLU A 14 2.96 7.32 19.00
N CYS A 15 2.80 8.55 18.48
CA CYS A 15 3.82 9.18 17.63
C CYS A 15 5.18 9.29 18.34
N ILE A 16 5.19 9.73 19.60
CA ILE A 16 6.40 9.85 20.42
C ILE A 16 7.01 8.46 20.71
N ALA A 17 6.18 7.46 21.03
CA ALA A 17 6.65 6.10 21.29
C ALA A 17 7.33 5.52 20.04
N LEU A 18 6.68 5.62 18.88
CA LEU A 18 7.22 5.14 17.61
C LEU A 18 8.50 5.88 17.19
N GLU A 19 8.56 7.20 17.38
CA GLU A 19 9.77 7.99 17.11
C GLU A 19 10.95 7.50 17.96
N ASN A 20 10.74 7.29 19.26
CA ASN A 20 11.76 6.80 20.16
C ASN A 20 12.21 5.36 19.84
N GLU A 21 11.26 4.47 19.51
CA GLU A 21 11.55 3.10 19.09
C GLU A 21 12.39 3.08 17.80
N LEU A 22 11.97 3.83 16.76
CA LEU A 22 12.72 3.90 15.50
C LEU A 22 14.11 4.50 15.70
N ALA A 23 14.25 5.54 16.53
CA ALA A 23 15.56 6.10 16.87
C ALA A 23 16.44 5.09 17.64
N ALA A 24 15.84 4.24 18.48
CA ALA A 24 16.56 3.16 19.15
C ALA A 24 17.01 2.08 18.17
N TRP A 25 16.14 1.67 17.24
CA TRP A 25 16.48 0.71 16.18
C TRP A 25 17.60 1.20 15.29
N GLN A 26 17.56 2.49 14.90
CA GLN A 26 18.60 3.12 14.11
C GLN A 26 19.96 3.09 14.83
N ARG A 27 19.99 3.32 16.15
CA ARG A 27 21.22 3.25 16.96
C ARG A 27 21.73 1.83 17.15
N GLN A 28 20.83 0.85 17.27
CA GLN A 28 21.21 -0.55 17.49
C GLN A 28 21.84 -1.19 16.24
N GLY A 29 21.30 -0.93 15.05
CA GLY A 29 21.73 -1.58 13.81
C GLY A 29 21.46 -3.10 13.79
N MET A 30 22.22 -3.83 12.96
CA MET A 30 22.18 -5.31 12.84
C MET A 30 20.80 -5.90 12.50
N PHE A 31 20.14 -5.36 11.48
CA PHE A 31 18.86 -5.90 10.97
C PHE A 31 18.98 -7.23 10.23
N THR A 32 20.18 -7.81 10.14
CA THR A 32 20.42 -9.13 9.53
C THR A 32 19.98 -10.28 10.43
N ASP A 33 19.86 -10.02 11.74
CA ASP A 33 19.44 -11.01 12.70
C ASP A 33 17.91 -11.07 12.76
N LYS A 34 17.39 -12.29 12.78
CA LYS A 34 15.95 -12.57 12.71
C LYS A 34 15.14 -11.83 13.78
N GLU A 35 15.59 -11.87 15.02
CA GLU A 35 14.84 -11.31 16.15
C GLU A 35 14.79 -9.76 16.11
N PRO A 36 15.90 -9.02 15.95
CA PRO A 36 15.87 -7.59 15.71
C PRO A 36 15.02 -7.18 14.50
N ALA A 37 15.10 -7.93 13.39
CA ALA A 37 14.31 -7.65 12.20
C ALA A 37 12.80 -7.77 12.46
N LEU A 38 12.35 -8.82 13.16
CA LEU A 38 10.94 -8.99 13.53
C LEU A 38 10.44 -7.91 14.50
N ARG A 39 11.28 -7.46 15.43
CA ARG A 39 10.93 -6.38 16.36
C ARG A 39 10.81 -5.03 15.66
N LEU A 40 11.73 -4.73 14.73
CA LEU A 40 11.61 -3.55 13.86
C LEU A 40 10.33 -3.64 13.01
N LYS A 41 10.04 -4.80 12.42
CA LYS A 41 8.80 -5.03 11.66
C LYS A 41 7.56 -4.72 12.51
N ALA A 42 7.52 -5.15 13.76
CA ALA A 42 6.41 -4.84 14.66
C ALA A 42 6.24 -3.34 14.93
N THR A 43 7.33 -2.59 15.12
CA THR A 43 7.29 -1.11 15.23
C THR A 43 6.78 -0.47 13.93
N LEU A 44 7.20 -0.97 12.77
CA LEU A 44 6.77 -0.46 11.46
C LEU A 44 5.30 -0.78 11.16
N ASP A 45 4.81 -1.95 11.54
CA ASP A 45 3.38 -2.29 11.42
C ASP A 45 2.51 -1.37 12.28
N ARG A 46 2.98 -0.97 13.48
CA ARG A 46 2.29 0.03 14.30
C ARG A 46 2.26 1.39 13.59
N CYS A 47 3.34 1.78 12.94
CA CYS A 47 3.39 2.99 12.12
C CYS A 47 2.40 2.93 10.94
N LEU A 48 2.31 1.79 10.26
CA LEU A 48 1.33 1.58 9.19
C LEU A 48 -0.11 1.63 9.70
N ARG A 49 -0.41 1.01 10.86
CA ARG A 49 -1.74 1.13 11.48
C ARG A 49 -2.07 2.57 11.86
N LEU A 50 -1.13 3.29 12.47
CA LEU A 50 -1.32 4.70 12.84
C LEU A 50 -1.63 5.59 11.63
N THR A 51 -0.94 5.38 10.51
CA THR A 51 -1.18 6.13 9.26
C THR A 51 -2.50 5.73 8.59
N ALA A 52 -2.85 4.43 8.61
CA ALA A 52 -4.12 3.94 8.11
C ALA A 52 -5.33 4.45 8.92
N GLU A 53 -5.24 4.47 10.25
CA GLU A 53 -6.29 5.01 11.12
C GLU A 53 -6.52 6.51 10.86
N TYR A 54 -5.44 7.28 10.64
CA TYR A 54 -5.55 8.69 10.25
C TYR A 54 -6.27 8.86 8.91
N ALA A 55 -5.89 8.08 7.90
CA ALA A 55 -6.53 8.12 6.59
C ALA A 55 -8.01 7.72 6.68
N ASN A 56 -8.34 6.68 7.45
CA ASN A 56 -9.72 6.25 7.68
C ASN A 56 -10.56 7.35 8.33
N LEU A 57 -10.02 8.09 9.31
CA LEU A 57 -10.73 9.21 9.92
C LEU A 57 -11.04 10.31 8.90
N LEU A 58 -10.09 10.62 8.01
CA LEU A 58 -10.34 11.59 6.95
C LEU A 58 -11.44 11.11 5.99
N LEU A 59 -11.40 9.83 5.60
CA LEU A 59 -12.43 9.20 4.76
C LEU A 59 -13.80 9.14 5.42
N GLU A 60 -13.87 9.08 6.76
CA GLU A 60 -15.12 9.14 7.51
C GLU A 60 -15.68 10.57 7.58
N VAL A 61 -14.82 11.56 7.79
CA VAL A 61 -15.26 12.93 8.12
C VAL A 61 -15.42 13.82 6.90
N TYR A 62 -14.55 13.71 5.90
CA TYR A 62 -14.46 14.68 4.81
C TYR A 62 -15.55 14.52 3.74
N PRO A 63 -15.89 13.33 3.21
CA PRO A 63 -16.78 13.20 2.05
C PRO A 63 -18.11 13.95 2.21
N ALA A 64 -18.83 13.72 3.31
CA ALA A 64 -20.12 14.38 3.55
C ALA A 64 -20.01 15.92 3.67
N ARG A 65 -18.88 16.43 4.20
CA ARG A 65 -18.63 17.87 4.33
C ARG A 65 -18.26 18.49 2.99
N VAL A 66 -17.46 17.78 2.22
CA VAL A 66 -17.04 18.19 0.87
C VAL A 66 -18.24 18.23 -0.06
N ASP A 67 -19.12 17.22 -0.02
CA ASP A 67 -20.34 17.19 -0.82
C ASP A 67 -21.27 18.37 -0.49
N ALA A 68 -21.47 18.65 0.81
CA ALA A 68 -22.32 19.76 1.24
C ALA A 68 -21.75 21.13 0.84
N LEU A 69 -20.44 21.36 1.09
CA LEU A 69 -19.80 22.64 0.80
C LEU A 69 -19.56 22.84 -0.70
N GLY A 70 -19.02 21.84 -1.37
CA GLY A 70 -18.73 21.88 -2.80
C GLY A 70 -20.02 21.99 -3.61
N GLY A 71 -21.09 21.28 -3.22
CA GLY A 71 -22.41 21.41 -3.83
C GLY A 71 -22.98 22.82 -3.69
N ALA A 72 -22.82 23.46 -2.53
CA ALA A 72 -23.24 24.85 -2.32
C ALA A 72 -22.41 25.87 -3.12
N LEU A 73 -21.15 25.56 -3.39
CA LEU A 73 -20.23 26.41 -4.15
C LEU A 73 -20.24 26.14 -5.66
N GLY A 74 -21.02 25.16 -6.13
CA GLY A 74 -21.06 24.78 -7.55
C GLY A 74 -19.78 24.11 -8.03
N VAL A 75 -19.03 23.46 -7.15
CA VAL A 75 -17.84 22.67 -7.51
C VAL A 75 -18.27 21.42 -8.29
N GLU A 76 -17.46 21.03 -9.26
CA GLU A 76 -17.69 19.84 -10.07
C GLU A 76 -17.72 18.55 -9.21
N GLY A 77 -18.68 17.65 -9.51
CA GLY A 77 -18.89 16.39 -8.79
C GLY A 77 -17.64 15.52 -8.69
N TYR A 78 -16.88 15.43 -9.78
CA TYR A 78 -15.64 14.66 -9.81
C TYR A 78 -14.62 15.18 -8.79
N LEU A 79 -14.37 16.49 -8.75
CA LEU A 79 -13.42 17.11 -7.82
C LEU A 79 -13.81 16.88 -6.36
N MET A 80 -15.10 16.91 -6.05
CA MET A 80 -15.62 16.57 -4.71
C MET A 80 -15.33 15.11 -4.36
N SER A 81 -15.55 14.19 -5.31
CA SER A 81 -15.36 12.75 -5.10
C SER A 81 -13.90 12.34 -4.85
N VAL A 82 -12.93 13.06 -5.42
CA VAL A 82 -11.49 12.77 -5.28
C VAL A 82 -10.80 13.62 -4.22
N TYR A 83 -11.48 14.61 -3.63
CA TYR A 83 -10.86 15.58 -2.73
C TYR A 83 -10.20 14.92 -1.52
N THR A 84 -10.96 14.12 -0.77
CA THR A 84 -10.48 13.50 0.47
C THR A 84 -9.26 12.62 0.21
N GLU A 85 -9.27 11.90 -0.91
CA GLU A 85 -8.15 11.06 -1.32
C GLU A 85 -6.92 11.89 -1.68
N SER A 86 -7.12 12.98 -2.42
CA SER A 86 -6.05 13.91 -2.80
C SER A 86 -5.40 14.55 -1.57
N GLU A 87 -6.19 14.92 -0.56
CA GLU A 87 -5.70 15.43 0.72
C GLU A 87 -4.87 14.39 1.49
N ILE A 88 -5.27 13.12 1.48
CA ILE A 88 -4.49 12.04 2.11
C ILE A 88 -3.14 11.91 1.40
N ARG A 89 -3.12 11.87 0.06
CA ARG A 89 -1.90 11.70 -0.74
C ARG A 89 -0.94 12.89 -0.63
N ALA A 90 -1.47 14.11 -0.56
CA ALA A 90 -0.67 15.32 -0.37
C ALA A 90 -0.07 15.43 1.06
N GLY A 91 -0.60 14.67 2.01
CA GLY A 91 -0.20 14.72 3.41
C GLY A 91 1.13 14.01 3.73
N VAL A 92 1.80 14.47 4.80
CA VAL A 92 2.99 13.79 5.38
C VAL A 92 2.70 12.34 5.80
N VAL A 93 1.42 12.03 6.04
CA VAL A 93 0.94 10.70 6.43
C VAL A 93 1.14 9.70 5.28
N PHE A 94 0.87 10.10 4.05
CA PHE A 94 1.13 9.28 2.87
C PHE A 94 2.62 8.95 2.74
N GLN A 95 3.47 9.97 2.85
CA GLN A 95 4.93 9.80 2.79
C GLN A 95 5.45 8.88 3.90
N LEU A 96 4.90 9.00 5.12
CA LEU A 96 5.24 8.11 6.22
C LEU A 96 4.81 6.67 5.95
N SER A 97 3.60 6.46 5.40
CA SER A 97 3.12 5.12 5.04
C SER A 97 3.98 4.47 3.96
N LYS A 98 4.42 5.24 2.95
CA LYS A 98 5.30 4.78 1.87
C LYS A 98 6.63 4.29 2.42
N LEU A 99 7.29 5.11 3.25
CA LEU A 99 8.55 4.73 3.89
C LEU A 99 8.38 3.54 4.85
N ALA A 100 7.32 3.54 5.65
CA ALA A 100 7.04 2.44 6.58
C ALA A 100 6.78 1.12 5.84
N THR A 101 6.09 1.15 4.69
CA THR A 101 5.84 -0.03 3.84
C THR A 101 7.17 -0.62 3.35
N LEU A 102 8.04 0.22 2.77
CA LEU A 102 9.35 -0.20 2.27
C LEU A 102 10.24 -0.80 3.38
N LEU A 103 10.28 -0.15 4.54
CA LEU A 103 11.06 -0.64 5.67
C LEU A 103 10.45 -1.91 6.26
N ALA A 104 9.12 -2.02 6.32
CA ALA A 104 8.44 -3.19 6.86
C ALA A 104 8.72 -4.42 6.00
N ARG A 105 8.77 -4.24 4.68
CA ARG A 105 9.23 -5.27 3.74
C ARG A 105 10.66 -5.70 4.04
N ALA A 106 11.60 -4.75 4.10
CA ALA A 106 13.00 -5.07 4.36
C ALA A 106 13.18 -5.85 5.68
N ALA A 107 12.48 -5.42 6.72
CA ALA A 107 12.45 -6.09 8.02
C ALA A 107 11.81 -7.48 7.97
N ARG A 108 10.74 -7.66 7.17
CA ARG A 108 10.07 -8.95 6.95
C ARG A 108 10.99 -9.95 6.26
N VAL A 109 11.66 -9.53 5.19
CA VAL A 109 12.62 -10.35 4.43
C VAL A 109 13.78 -10.76 5.34
N ALA A 110 14.37 -9.84 6.08
CA ALA A 110 15.46 -10.15 7.00
C ALA A 110 15.03 -11.02 8.19
N GLY A 111 13.77 -10.88 8.64
CA GLY A 111 13.16 -11.73 9.66
C GLY A 111 12.74 -13.12 9.18
N GLY A 112 12.84 -13.41 7.87
CA GLY A 112 12.33 -14.65 7.27
C GLY A 112 10.83 -14.82 7.45
N ALA A 113 10.08 -13.72 7.55
CA ALA A 113 8.63 -13.73 7.65
C ALA A 113 7.98 -13.83 6.25
N GLY A 114 6.70 -14.24 6.23
CA GLY A 114 5.99 -14.68 5.02
C GLY A 114 5.84 -13.65 3.90
N ALA A 115 5.35 -14.11 2.76
CA ALA A 115 5.31 -13.39 1.48
C ALA A 115 4.37 -12.20 1.37
N TRP A 116 3.53 -11.99 2.38
CA TRP A 116 2.32 -11.19 2.26
C TRP A 116 2.47 -9.84 2.92
N ASP A 117 2.12 -8.80 2.16
CA ASP A 117 1.79 -7.50 2.71
C ASP A 117 0.27 -7.32 2.70
N VAL A 118 -0.33 -7.04 3.85
CA VAL A 118 -1.78 -6.90 3.98
C VAL A 118 -2.11 -5.41 4.00
N VAL A 119 -2.67 -4.92 2.90
CA VAL A 119 -3.11 -3.51 2.76
C VAL A 119 -4.47 -3.35 3.43
N VAL A 120 -5.44 -4.18 3.07
CA VAL A 120 -6.77 -4.23 3.67
C VAL A 120 -7.03 -5.63 4.19
N SER A 121 -7.10 -5.75 5.52
CA SER A 121 -7.42 -7.00 6.21
C SER A 121 -8.89 -7.36 6.09
N GLY A 122 -9.19 -8.65 6.07
CA GLY A 122 -10.57 -9.14 6.07
C GLY A 122 -10.65 -10.57 5.58
N HIS A 123 -11.87 -10.99 5.26
CA HIS A 123 -12.18 -12.30 4.70
C HIS A 123 -13.01 -12.11 3.44
N ALA A 124 -12.55 -12.71 2.34
CA ALA A 124 -13.21 -12.66 1.05
C ALA A 124 -13.33 -14.07 0.47
N ASP A 125 -14.52 -14.40 -0.05
CA ASP A 125 -14.76 -15.62 -0.79
C ASP A 125 -15.14 -15.27 -2.22
N GLY A 126 -14.58 -15.99 -3.20
CA GLY A 126 -14.86 -15.70 -4.60
C GLY A 126 -14.11 -16.60 -5.55
N GLU A 127 -14.45 -16.53 -6.83
CA GLU A 127 -13.69 -17.17 -7.90
C GLU A 127 -12.36 -16.43 -8.10
N LEU A 128 -11.24 -17.15 -8.13
CA LEU A 128 -9.93 -16.56 -8.39
C LEU A 128 -9.75 -16.32 -9.89
N VAL A 129 -9.67 -15.07 -10.30
CA VAL A 129 -9.49 -14.68 -11.71
C VAL A 129 -8.16 -13.96 -11.87
N ALA A 130 -7.31 -14.44 -12.78
CA ALA A 130 -6.02 -13.83 -13.05
C ALA A 130 -6.10 -12.85 -14.22
N VAL A 131 -5.54 -11.66 -14.03
CA VAL A 131 -5.51 -10.57 -15.02
C VAL A 131 -4.12 -9.93 -15.04
N ASP A 132 -3.73 -9.39 -16.19
CA ASP A 132 -2.40 -8.80 -16.36
C ASP A 132 -2.32 -7.39 -15.73
N SER A 133 -3.35 -6.56 -15.95
CA SER A 133 -3.47 -5.23 -15.34
C SER A 133 -4.82 -5.06 -14.65
N PHE A 134 -4.85 -4.22 -13.62
CA PHE A 134 -6.11 -3.77 -13.05
C PHE A 134 -6.78 -2.81 -14.05
N ASP A 135 -7.97 -3.15 -14.52
CA ASP A 135 -8.75 -2.33 -15.47
C ASP A 135 -10.21 -2.26 -14.98
N PRO A 136 -10.79 -1.06 -14.81
CA PRO A 136 -12.19 -0.88 -14.45
C PRO A 136 -13.17 -1.65 -15.35
N ALA A 137 -12.87 -1.84 -16.64
CA ALA A 137 -13.72 -2.61 -17.55
C ALA A 137 -13.89 -4.07 -17.12
N ILE A 138 -12.90 -4.63 -16.42
CA ILE A 138 -12.97 -5.99 -15.87
C ILE A 138 -14.02 -6.04 -14.75
N LEU A 139 -14.10 -4.99 -13.93
CA LEU A 139 -15.03 -4.91 -12.79
C LEU A 139 -16.50 -4.92 -13.26
N GLU A 140 -16.79 -4.23 -14.37
CA GLU A 140 -18.13 -4.21 -14.98
C GLU A 140 -18.55 -5.58 -15.54
N SER A 141 -17.57 -6.39 -15.96
CA SER A 141 -17.80 -7.72 -16.54
C SER A 141 -17.97 -8.85 -15.51
N LEU A 142 -17.84 -8.55 -14.21
CA LEU A 142 -17.89 -9.58 -13.16
C LEU A 142 -19.30 -10.16 -12.98
N GLU A 143 -19.45 -11.45 -13.29
CA GLU A 143 -20.73 -12.15 -13.13
C GLU A 143 -20.96 -12.72 -11.72
N LYS A 144 -19.90 -12.92 -10.94
CA LYS A 144 -19.92 -13.58 -9.63
C LYS A 144 -18.96 -12.89 -8.67
N ASP A 145 -19.05 -13.24 -7.38
CA ASP A 145 -18.06 -12.80 -6.40
C ASP A 145 -16.66 -13.29 -6.80
N THR A 146 -15.73 -12.36 -6.94
CA THR A 146 -14.42 -12.60 -7.56
C THR A 146 -13.30 -12.07 -6.68
N ILE A 147 -12.20 -12.82 -6.65
CA ILE A 147 -10.91 -12.39 -6.12
C ILE A 147 -9.97 -12.25 -7.31
N LEU A 148 -9.43 -11.05 -7.54
CA LEU A 148 -8.53 -10.79 -8.65
C LEU A 148 -7.09 -11.09 -8.26
N LEU A 149 -6.37 -11.85 -9.09
CA LEU A 149 -4.92 -11.97 -9.08
C LEU A 149 -4.36 -11.09 -10.19
N VAL A 150 -3.69 -10.00 -9.83
CA VAL A 150 -3.29 -8.93 -10.75
C VAL A 150 -1.78 -8.86 -10.84
N LYS A 151 -1.19 -8.92 -12.03
CA LYS A 151 0.28 -8.80 -12.18
C LYS A 151 0.78 -7.38 -11.92
N SER A 152 0.08 -6.39 -12.43
CA SER A 152 0.48 -4.99 -12.34
C SER A 152 -0.70 -4.07 -12.09
N ALA A 153 -0.49 -3.10 -11.21
CA ALA A 153 -1.34 -1.95 -11.03
C ALA A 153 -0.49 -0.68 -11.17
N THR A 154 -1.02 0.35 -11.83
CA THR A 154 -0.49 1.71 -11.84
C THR A 154 -0.72 2.39 -10.49
N GLY A 155 -1.75 1.98 -9.76
CA GLY A 155 -2.08 2.50 -8.45
C GLY A 155 -2.97 3.73 -8.49
N ASP A 156 -3.54 4.09 -9.65
CA ASP A 156 -4.57 5.14 -9.89
C ASP A 156 -5.91 4.54 -10.35
N GLU A 157 -6.06 3.22 -10.27
CA GLU A 157 -7.24 2.56 -10.80
C GLU A 157 -8.47 2.78 -9.91
N GLU A 158 -9.60 2.97 -10.58
CA GLU A 158 -10.88 3.05 -9.89
C GLU A 158 -11.41 1.66 -9.53
N VAL A 159 -11.72 1.47 -8.24
CA VAL A 159 -12.42 0.29 -7.70
C VAL A 159 -13.94 0.56 -7.62
N SER A 160 -14.40 1.68 -8.17
CA SER A 160 -15.81 2.10 -8.15
C SER A 160 -16.66 1.12 -8.98
N GLY A 161 -17.84 0.75 -8.47
CA GLY A 161 -18.75 -0.21 -9.15
C GLY A 161 -18.46 -1.69 -8.89
N ALA A 162 -17.47 -2.01 -8.06
CA ALA A 162 -17.00 -3.36 -7.82
C ALA A 162 -17.84 -4.17 -6.81
N GLY A 163 -19.18 -4.13 -6.88
CA GLY A 163 -20.04 -4.83 -5.91
C GLY A 163 -19.75 -6.33 -5.78
N ARG A 164 -19.18 -6.93 -6.83
CA ARG A 164 -18.78 -8.34 -6.90
C ARG A 164 -17.28 -8.59 -6.71
N LEU A 165 -16.46 -7.55 -6.68
CA LEU A 165 -15.05 -7.70 -6.29
C LEU A 165 -14.99 -7.84 -4.77
N LYS A 166 -14.54 -9.01 -4.29
CA LYS A 166 -14.40 -9.26 -2.85
C LYS A 166 -12.96 -9.16 -2.38
N GLY A 167 -11.99 -9.39 -3.28
CA GLY A 167 -10.60 -9.22 -2.94
C GLY A 167 -9.66 -9.00 -4.12
N VAL A 168 -8.49 -8.45 -3.82
CA VAL A 168 -7.40 -8.20 -4.77
C VAL A 168 -6.11 -8.79 -4.20
N ILE A 169 -5.39 -9.52 -5.05
CA ILE A 169 -4.04 -10.03 -4.81
C ILE A 169 -3.15 -9.42 -5.89
N LEU A 170 -2.28 -8.48 -5.50
CA LEU A 170 -1.36 -7.83 -6.43
C LEU A 170 0.03 -8.47 -6.35
N GLU A 171 0.60 -8.80 -7.51
CA GLU A 171 1.92 -9.44 -7.62
C GLU A 171 3.10 -8.48 -7.37
N ARG A 172 2.81 -7.22 -7.05
CA ARG A 172 3.77 -6.16 -6.73
C ARG A 172 3.35 -5.43 -5.47
N GLU A 173 4.31 -4.96 -4.69
CA GLU A 173 4.00 -4.10 -3.55
C GLU A 173 3.57 -2.71 -4.01
N ILE A 174 2.64 -2.12 -3.26
CA ILE A 174 2.25 -0.72 -3.41
C ILE A 174 2.10 -0.08 -2.02
N PRO A 175 2.27 1.25 -1.90
CA PRO A 175 2.03 1.94 -0.63
C PRO A 175 0.61 1.70 -0.11
N HIS A 176 0.44 1.50 1.19
CA HIS A 176 -0.87 1.22 1.80
C HIS A 176 -1.90 2.33 1.61
N LEU A 177 -1.42 3.56 1.44
CA LEU A 177 -2.23 4.75 1.18
C LEU A 177 -2.23 5.19 -0.30
N SER A 178 -1.82 4.30 -1.22
CA SER A 178 -2.03 4.50 -2.68
C SER A 178 -3.51 4.72 -3.00
N HIS A 179 -3.83 5.28 -4.18
CA HIS A 179 -5.22 5.44 -4.64
C HIS A 179 -5.97 4.11 -4.51
N LEU A 180 -5.38 3.05 -5.07
CA LEU A 180 -5.95 1.71 -5.04
C LEU A 180 -6.13 1.19 -3.60
N GLY A 181 -5.16 1.42 -2.72
CA GLY A 181 -5.25 1.06 -1.31
C GLY A 181 -6.37 1.81 -0.56
N VAL A 182 -6.52 3.12 -0.80
CA VAL A 182 -7.58 3.94 -0.21
C VAL A 182 -8.96 3.53 -0.74
N ARG A 183 -9.09 3.27 -2.04
CA ARG A 183 -10.35 2.82 -2.66
C ARG A 183 -10.76 1.45 -2.19
N ALA A 184 -9.82 0.50 -2.12
CA ALA A 184 -10.09 -0.82 -1.55
C ALA A 184 -10.62 -0.72 -0.11
N ARG A 185 -10.15 0.25 0.69
CA ARG A 185 -10.69 0.51 2.04
C ARG A 185 -12.11 1.06 1.99
N GLN A 186 -12.38 2.06 1.14
CA GLN A 186 -13.71 2.66 1.00
C GLN A 186 -14.76 1.61 0.61
N GLU A 187 -14.40 0.72 -0.32
CA GLU A 187 -15.29 -0.33 -0.86
C GLU A 187 -15.29 -1.61 0.00
N GLY A 188 -14.46 -1.70 1.04
CA GLY A 188 -14.36 -2.88 1.91
C GLY A 188 -13.78 -4.12 1.22
N VAL A 189 -12.98 -3.94 0.17
CA VAL A 189 -12.36 -5.01 -0.61
C VAL A 189 -11.08 -5.48 0.09
N VAL A 190 -10.97 -6.79 0.36
CA VAL A 190 -9.75 -7.37 0.97
C VAL A 190 -8.58 -7.23 0.00
N PHE A 191 -7.47 -6.64 0.44
CA PHE A 191 -6.37 -6.31 -0.45
C PHE A 191 -5.03 -6.72 0.13
N VAL A 192 -4.35 -7.61 -0.58
CA VAL A 192 -3.02 -8.12 -0.22
C VAL A 192 -2.07 -8.02 -1.40
N THR A 193 -0.78 -7.90 -1.11
CA THR A 193 0.27 -7.93 -2.12
C THR A 193 1.30 -8.99 -1.79
N SER A 194 1.91 -9.58 -2.82
CA SER A 194 3.01 -10.53 -2.68
C SER A 194 3.86 -10.60 -3.93
N GLU A 195 5.19 -10.56 -3.76
CA GLU A 195 6.14 -10.70 -4.86
C GLU A 195 6.81 -12.08 -4.91
N GLN A 196 6.49 -12.98 -3.97
CA GLN A 196 7.16 -14.28 -3.91
C GLN A 196 6.64 -15.22 -5.01
N GLN A 197 7.51 -15.54 -5.95
CA GLN A 197 7.18 -16.36 -7.11
C GLN A 197 6.62 -17.75 -6.75
N GLU A 198 7.06 -18.35 -5.65
CA GLU A 198 6.54 -19.63 -5.15
C GLU A 198 5.06 -19.53 -4.77
N THR A 199 4.70 -18.52 -3.97
CA THR A 199 3.32 -18.21 -3.57
C THR A 199 2.45 -17.93 -4.80
N LEU A 200 2.93 -17.08 -5.70
CA LEU A 200 2.21 -16.71 -6.92
C LEU A 200 2.02 -17.91 -7.86
N SER A 201 3.01 -18.79 -7.98
CA SER A 201 2.90 -20.01 -8.77
C SER A 201 1.85 -20.97 -8.20
N GLY A 202 1.71 -21.02 -6.87
CA GLY A 202 0.64 -21.76 -6.19
C GLY A 202 -0.75 -21.19 -6.53
N LEU A 203 -0.91 -19.86 -6.44
CA LEU A 203 -2.17 -19.18 -6.76
C LEU A 203 -2.58 -19.36 -8.23
N ARG A 204 -1.62 -19.33 -9.17
CA ARG A 204 -1.89 -19.55 -10.59
C ARG A 204 -2.53 -20.92 -10.87
N ARG A 205 -2.29 -21.93 -10.03
CA ARG A 205 -2.92 -23.26 -10.14
C ARG A 205 -4.37 -23.29 -9.64
N LEU A 206 -4.77 -22.27 -8.87
CA LEU A 206 -6.11 -22.12 -8.31
C LEU A 206 -7.01 -21.18 -9.15
N VAL A 207 -6.47 -20.58 -10.22
CA VAL A 207 -7.24 -19.71 -11.11
C VAL A 207 -8.41 -20.47 -11.73
N GLY A 208 -9.58 -19.82 -11.77
CA GLY A 208 -10.85 -20.40 -12.19
C GLY A 208 -11.55 -21.27 -11.13
N ARG A 209 -11.04 -21.30 -9.88
CA ARG A 209 -11.66 -22.01 -8.76
C ARG A 209 -12.15 -21.02 -7.72
N LYS A 210 -13.16 -21.45 -6.95
CA LYS A 210 -13.65 -20.71 -5.77
C LYS A 210 -12.61 -20.86 -4.64
N VAL A 211 -12.13 -19.74 -4.12
CA VAL A 211 -11.13 -19.67 -3.06
C VAL A 211 -11.63 -18.78 -1.91
N SER A 212 -11.03 -18.97 -0.76
CA SER A 212 -11.19 -18.13 0.43
C SER A 212 -9.88 -17.43 0.72
N LEU A 213 -9.89 -16.10 0.70
CA LEU A 213 -8.78 -15.23 1.06
C LEU A 213 -9.02 -14.71 2.48
N ILE A 214 -8.12 -15.08 3.39
CA ILE A 214 -8.11 -14.61 4.78
C ILE A 214 -6.86 -13.77 4.98
N ALA A 215 -7.03 -12.48 5.22
CA ALA A 215 -5.93 -11.53 5.40
C ALA A 215 -5.97 -10.93 6.82
N GLY A 216 -4.89 -11.07 7.57
CA GLY A 216 -4.78 -10.59 8.95
C GLY A 216 -3.37 -10.09 9.30
N ALA A 217 -3.14 -9.82 10.59
CA ALA A 217 -1.90 -9.22 11.08
C ALA A 217 -0.63 -10.07 10.84
N GLU A 218 -0.79 -11.40 10.74
CA GLU A 218 0.29 -12.37 10.53
C GLU A 218 0.56 -12.65 9.03
N GLY A 219 -0.23 -12.08 8.13
CA GLY A 219 -0.15 -12.30 6.69
C GLY A 219 -1.48 -12.74 6.08
N ALA A 220 -1.42 -13.31 4.88
CA ALA A 220 -2.59 -13.81 4.16
C ALA A 220 -2.51 -15.31 3.89
N GLN A 221 -3.68 -15.94 3.80
CA GLN A 221 -3.86 -17.34 3.44
C GLN A 221 -4.92 -17.43 2.35
N VAL A 222 -4.65 -18.24 1.32
CA VAL A 222 -5.59 -18.52 0.24
C VAL A 222 -5.83 -20.01 0.18
N GLU A 223 -7.07 -20.41 0.42
CA GLU A 223 -7.48 -21.81 0.47
C GLU A 223 -8.59 -22.10 -0.55
N LEU A 224 -8.72 -23.35 -0.99
CA LEU A 224 -9.87 -23.76 -1.80
C LEU A 224 -11.15 -23.65 -0.96
N PHE A 225 -12.17 -23.02 -1.53
CA PHE A 225 -13.45 -22.87 -0.85
C PHE A 225 -14.13 -24.23 -0.69
N GLN A 226 -14.39 -24.65 0.55
CA GLN A 226 -15.18 -25.85 0.85
C GLN A 226 -16.60 -25.45 1.25
N GLU A 227 -17.60 -25.89 0.47
CA GLU A 227 -19.01 -25.72 0.84
C GLU A 227 -19.40 -26.74 1.91
N GLY A 228 -19.43 -26.27 3.16
CA GLY A 228 -20.06 -26.96 4.28
C GLY A 228 -19.11 -27.64 5.26
N GLY A 229 -18.92 -27.00 6.42
CA GLY A 229 -18.79 -27.71 7.69
C GLY A 229 -17.39 -27.77 8.34
N ALA A 230 -17.37 -27.20 9.55
CA ALA A 230 -16.53 -27.56 10.70
C ALA A 230 -15.10 -26.99 10.80
N LYS A 231 -14.97 -26.10 11.80
CA LYS A 231 -13.73 -25.74 12.49
C LYS A 231 -12.81 -26.96 12.71
N SER A 232 -11.60 -26.90 12.19
CA SER A 232 -10.49 -27.78 12.56
C SER A 232 -9.19 -26.99 12.49
N LYS A 233 -8.79 -26.35 13.59
CA LYS A 233 -7.61 -26.72 14.40
C LYS A 233 -6.28 -26.73 13.63
N THR A 234 -5.52 -25.68 13.93
CA THR A 234 -4.06 -25.54 13.81
C THR A 234 -3.30 -26.84 14.09
N PRO A 235 -2.27 -27.17 13.30
CA PRO A 235 -1.12 -27.90 13.80
C PRO A 235 0.09 -26.98 13.92
N SER A 236 0.76 -27.10 15.06
CA SER A 236 1.98 -26.40 15.40
C SER A 236 3.22 -27.11 14.84
N LYS A 237 4.22 -26.30 14.50
CA LYS A 237 5.69 -26.51 14.55
C LYS A 237 6.38 -27.45 13.53
N ALA A 238 7.28 -26.76 12.83
CA ALA A 238 8.70 -27.05 12.62
C ALA A 238 9.12 -28.15 11.62
N ALA A 239 9.70 -27.70 10.51
CA ALA A 239 10.83 -28.35 9.89
C ALA A 239 11.80 -27.27 9.38
N ALA A 240 13.00 -27.26 9.95
CA ALA A 240 14.12 -26.45 9.48
C ALA A 240 14.69 -27.08 8.20
N ALA A 241 15.00 -26.24 7.21
CA ALA A 241 15.85 -26.62 6.09
C ALA A 241 16.82 -25.46 5.81
N GLU A 242 18.11 -25.76 5.90
CA GLU A 242 19.24 -24.88 5.63
C GLU A 242 19.45 -24.61 4.12
N ARG A 243 20.26 -23.56 3.85
CA ARG A 243 20.98 -23.18 2.61
C ARG A 243 20.21 -22.24 1.66
N GLU A 244 20.81 -21.25 1.01
CA GLU A 244 22.21 -20.88 0.75
C GLU A 244 22.26 -19.35 0.51
N VAL A 245 23.23 -18.64 1.08
CA VAL A 245 23.29 -17.17 1.08
C VAL A 245 23.75 -16.65 -0.29
N ALA A 246 22.84 -16.02 -1.04
CA ALA A 246 23.18 -15.32 -2.27
C ALA A 246 23.94 -14.02 -1.97
N ARG A 247 25.03 -13.88 -2.71
CA ARG A 247 26.18 -13.00 -2.50
C ARG A 247 25.97 -11.67 -3.25
N GLY A 248 26.28 -10.54 -2.61
CA GLY A 248 26.66 -9.32 -3.34
C GLY A 248 25.97 -8.02 -2.91
N VAL A 249 26.40 -7.42 -1.80
CA VAL A 249 26.30 -5.97 -1.60
C VAL A 249 27.60 -5.49 -0.96
N LYS A 250 28.32 -4.56 -1.60
CA LYS A 250 29.51 -3.91 -1.03
C LYS A 250 29.12 -2.50 -0.61
N MET A 251 29.33 -2.16 0.66
CA MET A 251 29.15 -0.81 1.19
C MET A 251 30.50 -0.10 1.34
N LYS A 252 30.58 1.17 0.89
CA LYS A 252 31.70 2.07 1.18
C LYS A 252 31.26 3.09 2.24
N LYS A 253 32.13 3.30 3.23
CA LYS A 253 32.01 4.31 4.28
C LYS A 253 32.74 5.56 3.80
N GLU A 254 32.05 6.69 3.71
CA GLU A 254 32.69 8.00 3.53
C GLU A 254 32.45 8.84 4.78
N VAL A 255 33.53 9.42 5.31
CA VAL A 255 33.52 10.27 6.50
C VAL A 255 33.88 11.67 6.04
N VAL A 256 32.96 12.62 6.15
CA VAL A 256 33.23 14.04 5.93
C VAL A 256 33.30 14.74 7.29
N PRO A 257 34.38 15.48 7.62
CA PRO A 257 34.51 16.12 8.92
C PRO A 257 34.00 17.58 8.89
N SER A 258 33.02 17.94 9.73
CA SER A 258 33.06 19.16 10.56
C SER A 258 31.77 19.41 11.38
N SER A 259 32.01 19.81 12.64
CA SER A 259 31.11 20.35 13.69
C SER A 259 30.30 19.35 14.53
N LYS A 260 30.13 19.70 15.81
CA LYS A 260 30.01 18.82 17.00
C LYS A 260 28.68 18.08 17.20
N ASP A 261 27.93 17.82 16.14
CA ASP A 261 26.84 16.86 16.13
C ASP A 261 27.15 15.82 15.05
N GLU A 262 27.40 14.57 15.43
CA GLU A 262 27.56 13.45 14.48
C GLU A 262 26.20 13.19 13.80
N VAL A 263 25.93 13.92 12.72
CA VAL A 263 24.83 13.59 11.81
C VAL A 263 25.34 12.50 10.88
N VAL A 264 24.98 11.25 11.17
CA VAL A 264 25.16 10.13 10.24
C VAL A 264 24.09 10.25 9.16
N THR A 265 24.45 10.84 8.02
CA THR A 265 23.59 10.84 6.84
C THR A 265 23.71 9.52 6.10
N PHE A 266 22.58 8.85 5.91
CA PHE A 266 22.47 7.66 5.09
C PHE A 266 22.24 8.12 3.65
N SER A 267 23.25 8.00 2.78
CA SER A 267 23.03 8.07 1.34
C SER A 267 22.57 6.70 0.85
N PHE A 268 21.39 6.66 0.26
CA PHE A 268 20.92 5.48 -0.46
C PHE A 268 21.75 5.33 -1.74
N SER A 269 22.10 4.09 -2.11
CA SER A 269 22.69 3.81 -3.41
C SER A 269 21.77 4.31 -4.52
N GLU A 270 22.36 4.71 -5.65
CA GLU A 270 21.73 5.31 -6.85
C GLU A 270 20.39 4.66 -7.28
N ASP A 271 20.14 3.39 -6.95
CA ASP A 271 18.88 2.69 -7.23
C ASP A 271 17.64 3.24 -6.49
N ALA A 272 17.72 3.62 -5.21
CA ALA A 272 16.51 4.08 -4.49
C ALA A 272 16.19 5.55 -4.77
N ALA A 273 17.22 6.37 -5.00
CA ALA A 273 17.06 7.74 -5.47
C ALA A 273 16.50 7.74 -6.90
N SER A 274 17.02 6.88 -7.80
CA SER A 274 16.46 6.75 -9.15
C SER A 274 15.06 6.13 -9.17
N GLU A 275 14.71 5.24 -8.24
CA GLU A 275 13.33 4.74 -8.09
C GLU A 275 12.39 5.85 -7.59
N MET A 276 12.86 6.70 -6.66
CA MET A 276 12.10 7.87 -6.19
C MET A 276 11.96 8.94 -7.28
N ASP A 277 13.02 9.19 -8.07
CA ASP A 277 12.98 10.09 -9.22
C ASP A 277 12.06 9.54 -10.30
N ARG A 278 12.07 8.21 -10.59
CA ARG A 278 11.12 7.58 -11.52
C ARG A 278 9.67 7.69 -11.07
N LEU A 279 9.41 7.48 -9.78
CA LEU A 279 8.07 7.63 -9.21
C LEU A 279 7.62 9.10 -9.26
N HIS A 280 8.55 10.04 -9.05
CA HIS A 280 8.26 11.46 -9.15
C HIS A 280 8.06 11.93 -10.60
N GLU A 281 8.84 11.42 -11.55
CA GLU A 281 8.66 11.66 -13.00
C GLU A 281 7.34 11.08 -13.51
N GLN A 282 6.91 9.93 -12.99
CA GLN A 282 5.58 9.34 -13.29
C GLN A 282 4.45 10.21 -12.72
N GLU A 283 4.61 10.75 -11.51
CA GLU A 283 3.66 11.68 -10.91
C GLU A 283 3.60 13.03 -11.65
N GLU A 284 4.75 13.61 -12.03
CA GLU A 284 4.79 14.85 -12.83
C GLU A 284 4.19 14.66 -14.23
N ALA A 285 4.45 13.51 -14.88
CA ALA A 285 3.86 13.19 -16.17
C ALA A 285 2.33 13.06 -16.08
N ALA A 286 1.80 12.42 -15.03
CA ALA A 286 0.37 12.30 -14.79
C ALA A 286 -0.28 13.66 -14.50
N VAL A 287 0.38 14.54 -13.72
CA VAL A 287 -0.09 15.91 -13.46
C VAL A 287 -0.05 16.76 -14.73
N ALA A 288 0.96 16.60 -15.58
CA ALA A 288 1.07 17.31 -16.85
C ALA A 288 0.00 16.84 -17.87
N GLU A 289 -0.29 15.54 -17.93
CA GLU A 289 -1.34 14.97 -18.77
C GLU A 289 -2.74 15.44 -18.31
N PHE A 290 -2.96 15.50 -16.99
CA PHE A 290 -4.18 16.07 -16.40
C PHE A 290 -4.33 17.58 -16.72
N ALA A 291 -3.25 18.36 -16.64
CA ALA A 291 -3.26 19.77 -17.01
C ALA A 291 -3.48 20.00 -18.51
N ALA A 292 -2.97 19.12 -19.37
CA ALA A 292 -3.16 19.18 -20.82
C ALA A 292 -4.60 18.82 -21.24
N SER A 293 -5.21 17.83 -20.60
CA SER A 293 -6.61 17.44 -20.82
C SER A 293 -7.57 18.59 -20.47
N ASN A 294 -7.26 19.34 -19.41
CA ASN A 294 -8.10 20.45 -18.95
C ASN A 294 -7.95 21.73 -19.82
N ASN A 295 -6.79 21.93 -20.47
CA ASN A 295 -6.58 23.03 -21.41
C ASN A 295 -7.16 22.76 -22.82
N GLY A 296 -7.49 21.52 -23.16
CA GLY A 296 -8.09 21.14 -24.45
C GLY A 296 -9.58 21.45 -24.59
N ALA A 297 -10.30 21.67 -23.49
CA ALA A 297 -11.75 21.87 -23.49
C ALA A 297 -12.21 23.34 -23.61
N GLY A 298 -11.28 24.30 -23.64
CA GLY A 298 -11.60 25.74 -23.57
C GLY A 298 -11.59 26.53 -24.88
N GLY A 299 -11.35 25.91 -26.05
CA GLY A 299 -10.97 26.65 -27.25
C GLY A 299 -11.59 26.17 -28.57
N ASN A 300 -12.92 26.12 -28.69
CA ASN A 300 -13.57 26.22 -30.00
C ASN A 300 -15.07 26.52 -29.86
N GLY A 301 -15.42 27.81 -29.83
CA GLY A 301 -16.81 28.23 -29.69
C GLY A 301 -17.03 29.71 -29.98
N ALA A 302 -16.46 30.26 -31.06
CA ALA A 302 -16.88 31.56 -31.59
C ALA A 302 -16.43 31.76 -33.05
N ALA A 303 -17.22 31.30 -34.02
CA ALA A 303 -17.33 31.92 -35.35
C ALA A 303 -18.39 31.18 -36.19
N THR A 304 -19.64 31.67 -36.21
CA THR A 304 -20.49 31.72 -37.41
C THR A 304 -21.66 32.66 -37.13
N GLY A 305 -21.62 33.83 -37.77
CA GLY A 305 -22.65 34.87 -37.67
C GLY A 305 -22.22 36.10 -38.45
N GLY A 306 -22.56 36.13 -39.74
CA GLY A 306 -22.22 37.19 -40.69
C GLY A 306 -22.04 36.67 -42.10
#